data_AF-C0XJS1-F1
#
_entry.id   AF-C0XJS1-F1
#
_cell.length_a   1.000
_cell.length_b   1.000
_cell.length_c   1.000
_cell.angle_alpha   90.00
_cell.angle_beta   90.00
_cell.angle_gamma   90.00
#
_symmetry.space_group_name_H-M   'P 1'
#
loop_
_entity.id
_entity.type
_entity.pdbx_description
1 polymer ?
#
loop_
_entity_poly.entity_id
_entity_poly.type
_entity_poly.pdbx_seq_one_letter_code
_entity_poly.pdbx_strand_id
1 'polypeptide(L)'
;MPIQKERLPLESQQQRATKTQKWLIGILLVILLAFVGSYLYLNHYYSRSATTNRFVTAIEQNDSKTVSSLIRTDDPDFKVTLHSVQPLMAYYQNHPNQRAKLKRRMAATGVVNGVLDFVDTGHHFFIFEKYLLEVKPIFPTINANQDNTQVKINNRIVAKSLNKSVTRTFGPYIPGRYNIIMTSNNHGKTKIVSRTFEWIDPSPQSLHIQENFK
;
A
#
# COMPACT_ATOMS: atom_id res chain seq x y z
N MET A 1 94.08 -16.04 -0.85
CA MET A 1 92.81 -16.68 -0.45
C MET A 1 91.78 -15.59 -0.13
N PRO A 2 90.49 -15.79 -0.46
CA PRO A 2 89.64 -14.76 -1.05
C PRO A 2 88.44 -14.38 -0.15
N ILE A 3 87.76 -13.25 -0.41
CA ILE A 3 86.30 -13.17 -0.25
C ILE A 3 85.73 -12.29 -1.38
N GLN A 4 85.36 -12.93 -2.48
CA GLN A 4 84.46 -12.35 -3.47
C GLN A 4 83.05 -12.46 -2.89
N LYS A 5 82.43 -11.31 -2.55
CA LYS A 5 81.03 -11.28 -2.11
C LYS A 5 80.15 -11.61 -3.32
N GLU A 6 79.75 -12.87 -3.37
CA GLU A 6 78.76 -13.38 -4.30
C GLU A 6 77.43 -12.67 -4.02
N ARG A 7 77.00 -11.81 -4.95
CA ARG A 7 75.68 -11.20 -4.88
C ARG A 7 74.68 -12.28 -5.26
N LEU A 8 74.03 -12.86 -4.26
CA LEU A 8 72.86 -13.73 -4.45
C LEU A 8 71.85 -13.01 -5.37
N PRO A 9 71.41 -13.64 -6.47
CA PRO A 9 70.32 -13.08 -7.25
C PRO A 9 69.07 -13.08 -6.36
N LEU A 10 68.44 -11.91 -6.20
CA LEU A 10 67.08 -11.82 -5.68
C LEU A 10 66.17 -12.44 -6.74
N GLU A 11 66.03 -13.76 -6.72
CA GLU A 11 64.97 -14.44 -7.45
C GLU A 11 63.65 -13.86 -6.97
N SER A 12 63.02 -13.06 -7.83
CA SER A 12 61.63 -12.69 -7.65
C SER A 12 60.82 -13.98 -7.78
N GLN A 13 60.55 -14.62 -6.64
CA GLN A 13 59.58 -15.68 -6.52
C GLN A 13 58.22 -15.08 -6.86
N GLN A 14 57.90 -14.97 -8.16
CA GLN A 14 56.55 -14.74 -8.63
C GLN A 14 55.75 -15.94 -8.13
N GLN A 15 55.09 -15.77 -6.98
CA GLN A 15 54.21 -16.77 -6.38
C GLN A 15 53.16 -17.13 -7.43
N ARG A 16 53.40 -18.23 -8.15
CA ARG A 16 52.46 -18.76 -9.14
C ARG A 16 51.24 -19.24 -8.37
N ALA A 17 50.12 -18.54 -8.54
CA ALA A 17 48.86 -18.93 -7.94
C ALA A 17 48.57 -20.41 -8.23
N THR A 18 48.44 -21.22 -7.18
CA THR A 18 48.22 -22.66 -7.28
C THR A 18 46.87 -22.94 -7.96
N LYS A 19 46.71 -24.10 -8.60
CA LYS A 19 45.52 -24.44 -9.40
C LYS A 19 44.21 -24.29 -8.60
N THR A 20 44.26 -24.48 -7.28
CA THR A 20 43.18 -24.26 -6.31
C THR A 20 42.87 -22.77 -6.10
N GLN A 21 43.88 -21.89 -6.03
CA GLN A 21 43.68 -20.44 -5.92
C GLN A 21 43.01 -19.84 -7.17
N LYS A 22 43.36 -20.33 -8.37
CA LYS A 22 42.68 -19.90 -9.62
C LYS A 22 41.20 -20.31 -9.65
N TRP A 23 40.88 -21.50 -9.13
CA TRP A 23 39.50 -21.99 -9.01
C TRP A 23 38.70 -21.18 -7.97
N LEU A 24 39.31 -20.86 -6.82
CA LEU A 24 38.72 -20.00 -5.81
C LEU A 24 38.47 -18.57 -6.32
N ILE A 25 39.39 -18.00 -7.11
CA ILE A 25 39.19 -16.70 -7.76
C ILE A 25 38.02 -16.78 -8.77
N GLY A 26 37.93 -17.86 -9.54
CA GLY A 26 36.81 -18.10 -10.44
C GLY A 26 35.46 -18.16 -9.72
N ILE A 27 35.37 -18.94 -8.64
CA ILE A 27 34.16 -19.00 -7.79
C ILE A 27 33.85 -17.62 -7.20
N LEU A 28 34.84 -16.92 -6.66
CA LEU A 28 34.66 -15.59 -6.07
C LEU A 28 34.11 -14.61 -7.11
N LEU A 29 34.60 -14.67 -8.35
CA LEU A 29 34.14 -13.82 -9.44
C LEU A 29 32.70 -14.14 -9.87
N VAL A 30 32.32 -15.43 -9.92
CA VAL A 30 30.93 -15.84 -10.16
C VAL A 30 30.00 -15.35 -9.05
N ILE A 31 30.41 -15.50 -7.79
CA ILE A 31 29.64 -15.02 -6.63
C ILE A 31 29.48 -13.50 -6.71
N LEU A 32 30.55 -12.77 -7.02
CA LEU A 32 30.52 -11.31 -7.16
C LEU A 32 29.53 -10.87 -8.25
N LEU A 33 29.57 -11.51 -9.42
CA LEU A 33 28.63 -11.23 -10.51
C LEU A 33 27.18 -11.51 -10.10
N ALA A 34 26.93 -12.60 -9.37
CA ALA A 34 25.61 -12.92 -8.84
C ALA A 34 25.12 -11.86 -7.84
N PHE A 35 26.01 -11.35 -6.97
CA PHE A 35 25.70 -10.26 -6.04
C PHE A 35 25.37 -8.96 -6.78
N VAL A 36 26.17 -8.56 -7.77
CA VAL A 36 25.92 -7.34 -8.56
C VAL A 36 24.60 -7.46 -9.32
N GLY A 37 24.35 -8.60 -9.99
CA GLY A 37 23.10 -8.83 -10.70
C GLY A 37 21.88 -8.80 -9.77
N SER A 38 21.97 -9.45 -8.61
CA SER A 38 20.91 -9.43 -7.60
C SER A 38 20.67 -8.02 -7.07
N TYR A 39 21.72 -7.26 -6.75
CA TYR A 39 21.61 -5.89 -6.28
C TYR A 39 20.89 -5.00 -7.30
N LEU A 40 21.27 -5.05 -8.58
CA LEU A 40 20.62 -4.26 -9.63
C LEU A 40 19.14 -4.63 -9.79
N TYR A 41 18.83 -5.94 -9.75
CA TYR A 41 17.45 -6.42 -9.81
C TYR A 41 16.62 -5.94 -8.61
N LEU A 42 17.11 -6.15 -7.38
CA LEU A 42 16.41 -5.74 -6.17
C LEU A 42 16.25 -4.21 -6.12
N ASN A 43 17.28 -3.45 -6.48
CA ASN A 43 17.22 -1.99 -6.51
C ASN A 43 16.14 -1.48 -7.47
N HIS A 44 16.09 -2.04 -8.68
CA HIS A 44 15.02 -1.72 -9.63
C HIS A 44 13.65 -2.17 -9.09
N TYR A 45 13.56 -3.36 -8.50
CA TYR A 45 12.33 -3.89 -7.93
C TYR A 45 11.79 -3.00 -6.81
N TYR A 46 12.61 -2.56 -5.87
CA TYR A 46 12.17 -1.75 -4.74
C TYR A 46 12.00 -0.26 -5.06
N SER A 47 12.42 0.18 -6.25
CA SER A 47 12.24 1.56 -6.70
C SER A 47 10.78 2.06 -6.60
N ARG A 48 10.62 3.37 -6.42
CA ARG A 48 9.31 4.04 -6.36
C ARG A 48 8.42 3.70 -7.56
N SER A 49 8.98 3.74 -8.77
CA SER A 49 8.26 3.46 -10.01
C SER A 49 7.80 2.00 -10.11
N ALA A 50 8.68 1.05 -9.78
CA ALA A 50 8.33 -0.37 -9.78
C ALA A 50 7.27 -0.70 -8.71
N THR A 51 7.39 -0.13 -7.50
CA THR A 51 6.40 -0.30 -6.44
C THR A 51 5.05 0.31 -6.82
N THR A 52 5.05 1.49 -7.45
CA THR A 52 3.84 2.11 -7.99
C THR A 52 3.17 1.23 -9.04
N ASN A 53 3.93 0.67 -9.99
CA ASN A 53 3.41 -0.24 -11.00
C ASN A 53 2.78 -1.48 -10.36
N ARG A 54 3.47 -2.11 -9.40
CA ARG A 54 2.93 -3.26 -8.67
C ARG A 54 1.63 -2.93 -7.94
N PHE A 55 1.57 -1.79 -7.26
CA PHE A 55 0.38 -1.36 -6.54
C PHE A 55 -0.83 -1.22 -7.48
N VAL A 56 -0.64 -0.52 -8.61
CA VAL A 56 -1.71 -0.29 -9.59
C VAL A 56 -2.13 -1.60 -10.28
N THR A 57 -1.17 -2.45 -10.66
CA THR A 57 -1.47 -3.76 -11.23
C THR A 57 -2.19 -4.67 -10.24
N ALA A 58 -1.84 -4.63 -8.96
CA ALA A 58 -2.55 -5.39 -7.93
C ALA A 58 -4.00 -4.91 -7.77
N ILE A 59 -4.27 -3.61 -7.88
CA ILE A 59 -5.64 -3.08 -7.95
C ILE A 59 -6.37 -3.66 -9.17
N GLU A 60 -5.76 -3.63 -10.35
CA GLU A 60 -6.37 -4.13 -11.60
C GLU A 60 -6.67 -5.62 -11.56
N GLN A 61 -5.79 -6.41 -10.93
CA GLN A 61 -5.90 -7.86 -10.80
C GLN A 61 -6.72 -8.31 -9.58
N ASN A 62 -7.30 -7.36 -8.84
CA ASN A 62 -8.03 -7.62 -7.61
C ASN A 62 -7.19 -8.37 -6.54
N ASP A 63 -5.87 -8.14 -6.52
CA ASP A 63 -4.93 -8.75 -5.57
C ASP A 63 -4.86 -7.92 -4.28
N SER A 64 -5.81 -8.17 -3.40
CA SER A 64 -5.89 -7.48 -2.11
C SER A 64 -4.75 -7.80 -1.16
N LYS A 65 -4.06 -8.93 -1.36
CA LYS A 65 -2.89 -9.30 -0.55
C LYS A 65 -1.74 -8.35 -0.85
N THR A 66 -1.45 -8.13 -2.13
CA THR A 66 -0.42 -7.18 -2.53
C THR A 66 -0.82 -5.73 -2.24
N VAL A 67 -2.09 -5.36 -2.42
CA VAL A 67 -2.54 -4.00 -2.08
C VAL A 67 -2.41 -3.73 -0.58
N SER A 68 -2.86 -4.65 0.28
CA SER A 68 -2.79 -4.48 1.73
C SER A 68 -1.36 -4.49 2.28
N SER A 69 -0.42 -5.23 1.67
CA SER A 69 0.98 -5.22 2.09
C SER A 69 1.73 -3.94 1.72
N LEU A 70 1.21 -3.18 0.75
CA LEU A 70 1.77 -1.92 0.28
C LEU A 70 1.08 -0.68 0.87
N ILE A 71 0.19 -0.87 1.86
CA ILE A 71 -0.51 0.21 2.56
C ILE A 71 -0.05 0.28 4.01
N ARG A 72 0.11 1.50 4.51
CA ARG A 72 0.25 1.78 5.94
C ARG A 72 -0.73 2.85 6.40
N THR A 73 -0.86 2.96 7.70
CA THR A 73 -1.63 3.99 8.40
C THR A 73 -0.90 4.32 9.70
N ASP A 74 -0.98 5.57 10.12
CA ASP A 74 -0.49 5.99 11.44
C ASP A 74 -1.63 6.02 12.48
N ASP A 75 -2.86 5.79 12.05
CA ASP A 75 -4.02 5.61 12.91
C ASP A 75 -3.97 4.23 13.58
N PRO A 76 -3.90 4.15 14.93
CA PRO A 76 -3.77 2.89 15.66
C PRO A 76 -5.04 2.04 15.67
N ASP A 77 -6.21 2.63 15.41
CA ASP A 77 -7.49 1.95 15.40
C ASP A 77 -7.82 1.36 14.03
N PHE A 78 -7.13 1.82 12.97
CA PHE A 78 -7.29 1.28 11.62
C PHE A 78 -6.32 0.13 11.34
N LYS A 79 -6.86 -1.09 11.18
CA LYS A 79 -6.07 -2.26 10.79
C LYS A 79 -6.18 -2.51 9.28
N VAL A 80 -5.04 -2.43 8.61
CA VAL A 80 -4.93 -2.78 7.19
C VAL A 80 -5.03 -4.31 7.04
N THR A 81 -6.06 -4.74 6.32
CA THR A 81 -6.43 -6.14 6.04
C THR A 81 -6.91 -6.30 4.60
N LEU A 82 -6.98 -7.55 4.12
CA LEU A 82 -7.50 -7.90 2.79
C LEU A 82 -8.89 -7.31 2.50
N HIS A 83 -9.76 -7.23 3.52
CA HIS A 83 -11.11 -6.67 3.38
C HIS A 83 -11.13 -5.15 3.51
N SER A 84 -10.31 -4.58 4.39
CA SER A 84 -10.31 -3.12 4.62
C SER A 84 -9.89 -2.32 3.39
N VAL A 85 -9.09 -2.90 2.48
CA VAL A 85 -8.59 -2.23 1.27
C VAL A 85 -9.54 -2.35 0.06
N GLN A 86 -10.55 -3.22 0.14
CA GLN A 86 -11.53 -3.41 -0.94
C GLN A 86 -12.19 -2.11 -1.40
N PRO A 87 -12.60 -1.18 -0.51
CA PRO A 87 -13.24 0.06 -0.94
C PRO A 87 -12.32 0.95 -1.79
N LEU A 88 -11.03 1.02 -1.44
CA LEU A 88 -10.01 1.73 -2.22
C LEU A 88 -9.82 1.08 -3.59
N MET A 89 -9.67 -0.25 -3.63
CA MET A 89 -9.51 -1.01 -4.86
C MET A 89 -10.72 -0.85 -5.78
N ALA A 90 -11.93 -1.02 -5.24
CA ALA A 90 -13.18 -0.86 -5.96
C ALA A 90 -13.31 0.53 -6.56
N TYR A 91 -12.90 1.58 -5.85
CA TYR A 91 -12.89 2.94 -6.40
C TYR A 91 -12.01 3.03 -7.66
N TYR A 92 -10.74 2.64 -7.58
CA TYR A 92 -9.80 2.78 -8.69
C TYR A 92 -10.02 1.79 -9.83
N GLN A 93 -10.60 0.62 -9.58
CA GLN A 93 -11.06 -0.29 -10.64
C GLN A 93 -12.16 0.36 -11.47
N ASN A 94 -13.14 1.01 -10.82
CA ASN A 94 -14.25 1.69 -11.49
C ASN A 94 -13.86 3.05 -12.11
N HIS A 95 -12.68 3.59 -11.81
CA HIS A 95 -12.22 4.89 -12.30
C HIS A 95 -10.84 4.82 -12.96
N PRO A 96 -10.71 4.32 -14.21
CA PRO A 96 -9.43 4.20 -14.92
C PRO A 96 -8.63 5.51 -14.98
N ASN A 97 -9.30 6.65 -15.21
CA ASN A 97 -8.66 7.96 -15.23
C ASN A 97 -8.06 8.34 -13.86
N GLN A 98 -8.76 8.03 -12.78
CA GLN A 98 -8.26 8.31 -11.42
C GLN A 98 -7.15 7.33 -11.04
N ARG A 99 -7.20 6.09 -11.51
CA ARG A 99 -6.12 5.10 -11.34
C ARG A 99 -4.85 5.52 -12.09
N ALA A 100 -4.98 6.04 -13.30
CA ALA A 100 -3.85 6.60 -14.04
C ALA A 100 -3.26 7.84 -13.34
N LYS A 101 -4.12 8.70 -12.77
CA LYS A 101 -3.69 9.86 -11.96
C LYS A 101 -2.97 9.42 -10.68
N LEU A 102 -3.48 8.41 -9.98
CA LEU A 102 -2.84 7.78 -8.83
C LEU A 102 -1.44 7.30 -9.22
N LYS A 103 -1.33 6.47 -10.27
CA LYS A 103 -0.05 5.97 -10.80
C LYS A 103 0.95 7.11 -11.03
N ARG A 104 0.52 8.16 -11.73
CA ARG A 104 1.38 9.32 -12.03
C ARG A 104 1.83 10.05 -10.76
N ARG A 105 0.90 10.31 -9.82
CA ARG A 105 1.20 11.05 -8.57
C ARG A 105 2.14 10.25 -7.66
N MET A 106 1.89 8.96 -7.48
CA MET A 106 2.78 8.08 -6.70
C MET A 106 4.20 8.05 -7.29
N ALA A 107 4.32 7.91 -8.62
CA ALA A 107 5.62 7.84 -9.27
C ALA A 107 6.39 9.19 -9.24
N ALA A 108 5.69 10.32 -9.41
CA ALA A 108 6.32 11.63 -9.54
C ALA A 108 6.51 12.34 -8.20
N THR A 109 5.43 12.62 -7.48
CA THR A 109 5.42 13.52 -6.31
C THR A 109 5.33 12.79 -4.98
N GLY A 110 4.84 11.56 -4.97
CA GLY A 110 4.48 10.85 -3.74
C GLY A 110 3.11 11.29 -3.20
N VAL A 111 2.82 12.60 -3.17
CA VAL A 111 1.53 13.14 -2.72
C VAL A 111 0.39 12.77 -3.67
N VAL A 112 -0.60 12.01 -3.22
CA VAL A 112 -1.74 11.58 -4.03
C VAL A 112 -2.94 12.50 -3.82
N ASN A 113 -3.38 12.73 -2.59
CA ASN A 113 -4.44 13.68 -2.23
C ASN A 113 -4.37 14.03 -0.72
N GLY A 114 -5.40 14.65 -0.14
CA GLY A 114 -5.36 15.08 1.27
C GLY A 114 -5.28 13.95 2.30
N VAL A 115 -5.56 12.71 1.89
CA VAL A 115 -5.64 11.53 2.76
C VAL A 115 -4.79 10.34 2.29
N LEU A 116 -4.07 10.49 1.17
CA LEU A 116 -3.25 9.46 0.56
C LEU A 116 -1.89 10.05 0.16
N ASP A 117 -0.82 9.48 0.69
CA ASP A 117 0.55 9.88 0.39
C ASP A 117 1.42 8.64 0.16
N PHE A 118 2.21 8.62 -0.91
CA PHE A 118 3.15 7.55 -1.21
C PHE A 118 4.55 7.95 -0.77
N VAL A 119 5.00 7.31 0.31
CA VAL A 119 6.12 7.78 1.13
C VAL A 119 7.19 6.72 1.24
N ASP A 120 8.43 7.18 1.36
CA ASP A 120 9.54 6.33 1.77
C ASP A 120 9.41 6.05 3.28
N THR A 121 9.44 4.76 3.62
CA THR A 121 9.30 4.24 4.99
C THR A 121 10.58 3.57 5.48
N GLY A 122 11.70 3.88 4.83
CA GLY A 122 13.02 3.38 5.16
C GLY A 122 13.53 2.39 4.13
N HIS A 123 14.16 1.31 4.58
CA HIS A 123 14.85 0.40 3.67
C HIS A 123 14.55 -1.07 3.98
N HIS A 124 14.33 -1.86 2.92
CA HIS A 124 14.46 -3.31 2.95
C HIS A 124 15.94 -3.70 2.97
N PHE A 125 16.28 -4.67 3.82
CA PHE A 125 17.66 -5.19 3.93
C PHE A 125 18.72 -4.10 4.09
N PHE A 126 18.39 -3.01 4.78
CA PHE A 126 19.23 -1.83 5.02
C PHE A 126 19.57 -0.94 3.82
N ILE A 127 19.37 -1.39 2.57
CA ILE A 127 19.88 -0.66 1.38
C ILE A 127 18.83 -0.38 0.29
N PHE A 128 17.71 -1.11 0.25
CA PHE A 128 16.72 -0.93 -0.81
C PHE A 128 15.55 -0.10 -0.30
N GLU A 129 15.20 0.99 -0.97
CA GLU A 129 14.12 1.88 -0.57
C GLU A 129 12.80 1.13 -0.32
N LYS A 130 12.02 1.55 0.68
CA LYS A 130 10.75 0.92 1.03
C LYS A 130 9.61 1.92 0.91
N TYR A 131 8.88 1.86 -0.19
CA TYR A 131 7.72 2.71 -0.39
C TYR A 131 6.41 2.03 0.02
N LEU A 132 5.59 2.77 0.77
CA LEU A 132 4.23 2.37 1.12
C LEU A 132 3.26 3.53 0.85
N LEU A 133 2.02 3.20 0.53
CA LEU A 133 0.94 4.18 0.50
C LEU A 133 0.46 4.40 1.93
N GLU A 134 0.81 5.55 2.50
CA GLU A 134 0.23 6.05 3.73
C GLU A 134 -1.19 6.51 3.48
N VAL A 135 -2.10 6.04 4.34
CA VAL A 135 -3.51 6.31 4.24
C VAL A 135 -4.03 6.86 5.56
N LYS A 136 -4.70 8.01 5.48
CA LYS A 136 -5.45 8.59 6.60
C LYS A 136 -6.88 8.06 6.56
N PRO A 137 -7.32 7.30 7.57
CA PRO A 137 -8.68 6.79 7.61
C PRO A 137 -9.72 7.90 7.70
N ILE A 138 -10.93 7.58 7.28
CA ILE A 138 -12.08 8.49 7.26
C ILE A 138 -13.15 8.01 8.23
N PHE A 139 -13.92 8.98 8.73
CA PHE A 139 -14.93 8.78 9.78
C PHE A 139 -16.26 9.39 9.34
N PRO A 140 -16.99 8.75 8.41
CA PRO A 140 -18.31 9.22 8.00
C PRO A 140 -19.28 9.25 9.18
N THR A 141 -20.12 10.28 9.19
CA THR A 141 -21.23 10.44 10.11
C THR A 141 -22.53 10.18 9.37
N ILE A 142 -23.41 9.38 9.97
CA ILE A 142 -24.70 9.04 9.37
C ILE A 142 -25.80 9.51 10.31
N ASN A 143 -26.79 10.18 9.73
CA ASN A 143 -28.01 10.59 10.39
C ASN A 143 -29.21 9.93 9.68
N ALA A 144 -30.11 9.34 10.46
CA ALA A 144 -31.37 8.79 9.95
C ALA A 144 -32.52 9.78 10.24
N ASN A 145 -33.42 9.95 9.27
CA ASN A 145 -34.62 10.75 9.45
C ASN A 145 -35.82 9.96 10.03
N GLN A 146 -35.64 8.66 10.29
CA GLN A 146 -36.63 7.75 10.88
C GLN A 146 -36.04 6.94 12.04
N ASP A 147 -36.89 6.61 13.03
CA ASP A 147 -36.51 5.74 14.14
C ASP A 147 -36.31 4.29 13.70
N ASN A 148 -35.63 3.51 14.55
CA ASN A 148 -35.33 2.09 14.34
C ASN A 148 -34.65 1.80 12.98
N THR A 149 -33.73 2.67 12.58
CA THR A 149 -33.01 2.53 11.32
C THR A 149 -31.77 1.64 11.48
N GLN A 150 -31.76 0.47 10.84
CA GLN A 150 -30.56 -0.34 10.69
C GLN A 150 -29.67 0.26 9.60
N VAL A 151 -28.36 0.33 9.85
CA VAL A 151 -27.36 0.82 8.89
C VAL A 151 -26.37 -0.29 8.57
N LYS A 152 -26.16 -0.53 7.26
CA LYS A 152 -25.12 -1.40 6.73
C LYS A 152 -24.16 -0.60 5.86
N ILE A 153 -22.86 -0.90 5.98
CA ILE A 153 -21.81 -0.38 5.11
C ILE A 153 -21.14 -1.58 4.44
N ASN A 154 -21.13 -1.63 3.11
CA ASN A 154 -20.69 -2.78 2.30
C ASN A 154 -21.29 -4.10 2.83
N ASN A 155 -22.60 -4.11 3.00
CA ASN A 155 -23.40 -5.24 3.52
C ASN A 155 -23.13 -5.67 4.97
N ARG A 156 -22.16 -5.06 5.67
CA ARG A 156 -21.90 -5.30 7.10
C ARG A 156 -22.79 -4.40 7.95
N ILE A 157 -23.55 -4.97 8.89
CA ILE A 157 -24.34 -4.19 9.85
C ILE A 157 -23.38 -3.44 10.78
N VAL A 158 -23.46 -2.11 10.76
CA VAL A 158 -22.66 -1.20 11.60
C VAL A 158 -23.49 -0.53 12.70
N ALA A 159 -24.80 -0.41 12.49
CA ALA A 159 -25.77 -0.06 13.54
C ALA A 159 -27.03 -0.91 13.38
N LYS A 160 -27.47 -1.54 14.48
CA LYS A 160 -28.73 -2.32 14.50
C LYS A 160 -29.96 -1.42 14.57
N SER A 161 -29.83 -0.30 15.29
CA SER A 161 -30.87 0.73 15.40
C SER A 161 -30.20 2.09 15.57
N LEU A 162 -30.64 3.05 14.77
CA LEU A 162 -30.32 4.47 14.86
C LEU A 162 -31.65 5.21 14.94
N ASN A 163 -31.79 6.06 15.94
CA ASN A 163 -33.00 6.87 16.14
C ASN A 163 -32.96 8.12 15.27
N LYS A 164 -34.14 8.70 15.04
CA LYS A 164 -34.30 9.92 14.27
C LYS A 164 -33.45 11.04 14.87
N SER A 165 -32.83 11.83 14.00
CA SER A 165 -32.00 12.99 14.36
C SER A 165 -30.74 12.65 15.18
N VAL A 166 -30.45 11.37 15.42
CA VAL A 166 -29.18 10.95 16.03
C VAL A 166 -28.14 10.83 14.94
N THR A 167 -27.09 11.64 15.04
CA THR A 167 -25.89 11.51 14.21
C THR A 167 -24.91 10.57 14.90
N ARG A 168 -24.43 9.56 14.18
CA ARG A 168 -23.41 8.63 14.68
C ARG A 168 -22.24 8.56 13.71
N THR A 169 -21.02 8.56 14.26
CA THR A 169 -19.78 8.38 13.51
C THR A 169 -19.46 6.89 13.35
N PHE A 170 -19.02 6.50 12.14
CA PHE A 170 -18.61 5.15 11.79
C PHE A 170 -17.19 5.17 11.23
N GLY A 171 -16.40 4.14 11.55
CA GLY A 171 -15.01 4.04 11.13
C GLY A 171 -14.14 3.38 12.21
N PRO A 172 -12.81 3.39 12.02
CA PRO A 172 -12.10 3.97 10.87
C PRO A 172 -12.32 3.19 9.57
N TYR A 173 -12.35 3.92 8.44
CA TYR A 173 -12.49 3.35 7.09
C TYR A 173 -11.39 3.86 6.16
N ILE A 174 -11.00 3.05 5.17
CA ILE A 174 -10.07 3.51 4.14
C ILE A 174 -10.79 4.46 3.18
N PRO A 175 -10.17 5.53 2.66
CA PRO A 175 -10.70 6.29 1.53
C PRO A 175 -11.05 5.36 0.36
N GLY A 176 -12.24 5.50 -0.22
CA GLY A 176 -12.69 4.59 -1.28
C GLY A 176 -14.20 4.62 -1.54
N ARG A 177 -14.69 3.59 -2.23
CA ARG A 177 -16.09 3.45 -2.65
C ARG A 177 -16.86 2.55 -1.69
N TYR A 178 -17.96 3.06 -1.15
CA TYR A 178 -18.79 2.38 -0.15
C TYR A 178 -20.26 2.35 -0.58
N ASN A 179 -20.92 1.21 -0.41
CA ASN A 179 -22.37 1.10 -0.47
C ASN A 179 -22.96 1.15 0.94
N ILE A 180 -23.92 2.03 1.15
CA ILE A 180 -24.59 2.23 2.42
C ILE A 180 -26.06 1.89 2.24
N ILE A 181 -26.55 0.98 3.07
CA ILE A 181 -27.93 0.54 3.08
C ILE A 181 -28.53 0.90 4.42
N MET A 182 -29.58 1.70 4.41
CA MET A 182 -30.37 2.01 5.59
C MET A 182 -31.73 1.34 5.47
N THR A 183 -32.14 0.63 6.50
CA THR A 183 -33.42 -0.06 6.57
C THR A 183 -34.18 0.41 7.80
N SER A 184 -35.29 1.11 7.61
CA SER A 184 -36.16 1.54 8.71
C SER A 184 -37.42 0.67 8.75
N ASN A 185 -37.82 0.25 9.95
CA ASN A 185 -39.08 -0.44 10.18
C ASN A 185 -39.93 0.39 11.14
N ASN A 186 -41.01 0.96 10.62
CA ASN A 186 -41.97 1.72 11.40
C ASN A 186 -43.38 1.16 11.17
N HIS A 187 -44.05 0.76 12.25
CA HIS A 187 -45.42 0.23 12.23
C HIS A 187 -45.67 -0.87 11.19
N GLY A 188 -44.71 -1.82 11.05
CA GLY A 188 -44.81 -2.94 10.09
C GLY A 188 -44.51 -2.58 8.63
N LYS A 189 -44.16 -1.32 8.33
CA LYS A 189 -43.70 -0.88 7.00
C LYS A 189 -42.18 -0.78 6.99
N THR A 190 -41.55 -1.59 6.14
CA THR A 190 -40.10 -1.56 5.93
C THR A 190 -39.77 -0.63 4.76
N LYS A 191 -38.92 0.38 5.00
CA LYS A 191 -38.33 1.23 3.96
C LYS A 191 -36.84 0.96 3.85
N ILE A 192 -36.33 0.89 2.62
CA ILE A 192 -34.91 0.63 2.34
C ILE A 192 -34.38 1.74 1.44
N VAL A 193 -33.27 2.34 1.84
CA VAL A 193 -32.49 3.28 1.02
C VAL A 193 -31.11 2.67 0.82
N SER A 194 -30.65 2.60 -0.42
CA SER A 194 -29.28 2.16 -0.76
C SER A 194 -28.62 3.23 -1.62
N ARG A 195 -27.44 3.70 -1.19
CA ARG A 195 -26.64 4.67 -1.94
C ARG A 195 -25.18 4.29 -1.93
N THR A 196 -24.48 4.76 -2.97
CA THR A 196 -23.04 4.61 -3.08
C THR A 196 -22.37 5.95 -2.85
N PHE A 197 -21.35 5.95 -2.00
CA PHE A 197 -20.53 7.11 -1.66
C PHE A 197 -19.09 6.84 -2.08
N GLU A 198 -18.42 7.87 -2.60
CA GLU A 198 -17.03 7.81 -3.07
C GLU A 198 -16.17 8.78 -2.29
N TRP A 199 -15.59 8.29 -1.20
CA TRP A 199 -14.76 9.07 -0.29
C TRP A 199 -13.28 8.88 -0.57
N ILE A 200 -12.85 9.07 -1.82
CA ILE A 200 -11.42 8.95 -2.15
C ILE A 200 -10.60 10.18 -1.71
N ASP A 201 -11.24 11.34 -1.74
CA ASP A 201 -10.68 12.65 -1.36
C ASP A 201 -11.83 13.46 -0.71
N PRO A 202 -12.30 13.03 0.47
CA PRO A 202 -13.53 13.55 1.03
C PRO A 202 -13.36 14.98 1.52
N SER A 203 -14.31 15.85 1.16
CA SER A 203 -14.52 17.10 1.87
C SER A 203 -15.25 16.83 3.21
N PRO A 204 -15.15 17.73 4.21
CA PRO A 204 -15.89 17.57 5.46
C PRO A 204 -17.40 17.33 5.24
N GLN A 205 -18.00 18.03 4.27
CA GLN A 205 -19.41 17.87 3.93
C GLN A 205 -19.75 16.48 3.35
N SER A 206 -18.86 15.91 2.54
CA SER A 206 -19.09 14.59 1.92
C SER A 206 -19.12 13.43 2.92
N LEU A 207 -18.56 13.63 4.12
CA LEU A 207 -18.59 12.66 5.22
C LEU A 207 -19.87 12.74 6.06
N HIS A 208 -20.71 13.76 5.85
CA HIS A 208 -22.00 13.88 6.50
C HIS A 208 -23.09 13.31 5.60
N ILE A 209 -23.66 12.17 6.00
CA ILE A 209 -24.75 11.52 5.28
C ILE A 209 -26.06 11.81 5.98
N GLN A 210 -26.96 12.47 5.26
CA GLN A 210 -28.35 12.65 5.65
C GLN A 210 -29.23 12.01 4.59
N GLU A 211 -29.82 10.86 4.92
CA GLU A 211 -30.76 10.19 4.01
C GLU A 211 -32.19 10.41 4.47
N ASN A 212 -33.02 10.77 3.49
CA ASN A 212 -34.45 10.91 3.68
C ASN A 212 -35.19 9.69 3.12
N PHE A 213 -35.76 8.87 4.00
CA PHE A 213 -36.72 7.84 3.59
C PHE A 213 -37.97 8.52 2.99
N LYS A 214 -38.09 8.53 1.66
CA LYS A 214 -39.34 8.93 0.97
C LYS A 214 -40.45 7.92 1.26
#